data_AF-A0A946W4W4-F1
#
_entry.id   AF-A0A946W4W4-F1
#
_cell.length_a   1.000
_cell.length_b   1.000
_cell.length_c   1.000
_cell.angle_alpha   90.00
_cell.angle_beta   90.00
_cell.angle_gamma   90.00
#
_symmetry.space_group_name_H-M   'P 1'
#
loop_
_entity.id
_entity.type
_entity.pdbx_description
1 polymer ?
#
loop_
_entity_poly.entity_id
_entity_poly.type
_entity_poly.pdbx_seq_one_letter_code
_entity_poly.pdbx_strand_id
1 'polypeptide(L)'
;MDRFFNRFFFPFALALILGGLIYIFLRPSEAIFFNWLKSIGFYERLMPLRLNFIHLSKSLPAWFIYSLPNGLWAFAYSLFITCIWWYNKNWVKIIWISSIPLLILGFEVLQFTETIPGTFCWQDIFFGALGLTLGIIVGIKPKYKHNYENKRIKEPYS
;
A
#
# COMPACT_ATOMS: atom_id res chain seq x y z
N MET A 1 -23.82 -0.91 -3.74
CA MET A 1 -22.56 -0.37 -3.17
C MET A 1 -21.59 -1.51 -2.83
N ASP A 2 -22.11 -2.67 -2.41
CA ASP A 2 -21.35 -3.77 -1.80
C ASP A 2 -20.42 -4.52 -2.76
N ARG A 3 -20.85 -4.76 -4.02
CA ARG A 3 -19.97 -5.40 -5.03
C ARG A 3 -18.77 -4.53 -5.43
N PHE A 4 -18.86 -3.22 -5.27
CA PHE A 4 -17.74 -2.31 -5.53
C PHE A 4 -16.71 -2.44 -4.41
N PHE A 5 -17.15 -2.30 -3.15
CA PHE A 5 -16.28 -2.37 -2.00
C PHE A 5 -15.58 -3.74 -1.88
N ASN A 6 -16.32 -4.84 -2.09
CA ASN A 6 -15.77 -6.19 -2.04
C ASN A 6 -14.66 -6.45 -3.07
N ARG A 7 -14.70 -5.77 -4.23
CA ARG A 7 -13.67 -5.88 -5.26
C ARG A 7 -12.33 -5.25 -4.83
N PHE A 8 -12.37 -4.19 -4.03
CA PHE A 8 -11.16 -3.51 -3.55
C PHE A 8 -10.68 -4.08 -2.22
N PHE A 9 -11.61 -4.55 -1.40
CA PHE A 9 -11.30 -5.07 -0.06
C PHE A 9 -10.32 -6.24 -0.10
N PHE A 10 -10.54 -7.21 -1.00
CA PHE A 10 -9.64 -8.37 -1.12
C PHE A 10 -8.19 -7.99 -1.48
N PRO A 11 -7.90 -7.28 -2.59
CA PRO A 11 -6.53 -6.91 -2.92
C PRO A 11 -5.91 -5.94 -1.90
N PHE A 12 -6.71 -5.06 -1.31
CA PHE A 12 -6.27 -4.19 -0.21
C PHE A 12 -5.79 -5.02 1.00
N ALA A 13 -6.66 -5.91 1.51
CA ALA A 13 -6.36 -6.72 2.68
C ALA A 13 -5.19 -7.67 2.41
N LEU A 14 -5.14 -8.27 1.23
CA LEU A 14 -4.05 -9.14 0.81
C LEU A 14 -2.70 -8.40 0.83
N ALA A 15 -2.63 -7.22 0.22
CA ALA A 15 -1.39 -6.44 0.19
C ALA A 15 -0.96 -5.99 1.59
N LEU A 16 -1.90 -5.52 2.42
CA LEU A 16 -1.62 -5.09 3.78
C LEU A 16 -1.10 -6.23 4.66
N ILE A 17 -1.79 -7.38 4.61
CA ILE A 17 -1.41 -8.58 5.38
C ILE A 17 -0.07 -9.11 4.89
N LEU A 18 0.14 -9.27 3.57
CA LEU A 18 1.41 -9.79 3.06
C LEU A 18 2.58 -8.87 3.40
N GLY A 19 2.44 -7.55 3.23
CA GLY A 19 3.48 -6.60 3.62
C GLY A 19 3.78 -6.68 5.12
N GLY A 20 2.74 -6.76 5.95
CA GLY A 20 2.88 -6.93 7.40
C GLY A 20 3.56 -8.24 7.79
N LEU A 21 3.19 -9.36 7.17
CA LEU A 21 3.80 -10.67 7.44
C LEU A 21 5.28 -10.69 7.08
N ILE A 22 5.66 -10.15 5.91
CA ILE A 22 7.06 -10.06 5.50
C ILE A 22 7.83 -9.18 6.50
N TYR A 23 7.29 -8.02 6.86
CA TYR A 23 7.92 -7.10 7.81
C TYR A 23 8.11 -7.73 9.20
N ILE A 24 7.07 -8.39 9.73
CA ILE A 24 7.06 -8.95 11.08
C ILE A 24 7.90 -10.23 11.18
N PHE A 25 7.86 -11.12 10.18
CA PHE A 25 8.48 -12.44 10.28
C PHE A 25 9.83 -12.55 9.57
N LEU A 26 10.04 -11.80 8.49
CA LEU A 26 11.20 -11.98 7.60
C LEU A 26 12.20 -10.83 7.66
N ARG A 27 11.77 -9.59 7.92
CA ARG A 27 12.69 -8.44 8.00
C ARG A 27 13.56 -8.51 9.25
N PRO A 28 14.90 -8.55 9.17
CA PRO A 28 15.80 -8.44 10.32
C PRO A 28 15.46 -7.18 11.13
N SER A 29 15.46 -7.31 12.46
CA SER A 29 14.72 -6.40 13.32
C SER A 29 15.21 -4.96 13.25
N GLU A 30 14.30 -4.02 12.99
CA GLU A 30 14.52 -2.62 13.36
C GLU A 30 14.11 -2.40 14.82
N ALA A 31 15.02 -1.84 15.61
CA ALA A 31 14.83 -1.69 17.05
C ALA A 31 13.53 -0.93 17.41
N ILE A 32 13.13 0.02 16.57
CA ILE A 32 11.99 0.90 16.84
C ILE A 32 10.67 0.12 16.91
N PHE A 33 10.33 -0.65 15.87
CA PHE A 33 9.06 -1.41 15.84
C PHE A 33 8.97 -2.43 16.97
N PHE A 34 10.08 -3.12 17.27
CA PHE A 34 10.12 -4.08 18.37
C PHE A 34 10.03 -3.43 19.75
N ASN A 35 10.56 -2.21 19.90
CA ASN A 35 10.36 -1.42 21.12
C ASN A 35 8.88 -1.10 21.33
N TRP A 36 8.16 -0.67 20.28
CA TRP A 36 6.70 -0.48 20.36
C TRP A 36 5.97 -1.78 20.73
N LEU A 37 6.31 -2.91 20.09
CA LEU A 37 5.74 -4.22 20.42
C LEU A 37 5.99 -4.64 21.87
N LYS A 38 7.16 -4.29 22.41
CA LYS A 38 7.51 -4.53 23.80
C LYS A 38 6.69 -3.66 24.75
N SER A 39 6.51 -2.37 24.43
CA SER A 39 5.69 -1.43 25.22
C SER A 39 4.22 -1.87 25.32
N ILE A 40 3.67 -2.51 24.29
CA ILE A 40 2.29 -3.04 24.31
C ILE A 40 2.19 -4.47 24.88
N GLY A 41 3.31 -5.06 25.34
CA GLY A 41 3.34 -6.39 25.95
C GLY A 41 3.17 -7.56 24.97
N PHE A 42 3.30 -7.34 23.66
CA PHE A 42 3.08 -8.36 22.64
C PHE A 42 4.37 -9.04 22.15
N TYR A 43 5.53 -8.48 22.51
CA TYR A 43 6.85 -8.97 22.11
C TYR A 43 7.06 -10.45 22.44
N GLU A 44 6.80 -10.87 23.68
CA GLU A 44 7.04 -12.25 24.14
C GLU A 44 6.19 -13.30 23.42
N ARG A 45 5.01 -12.92 22.91
CA ARG A 45 4.15 -13.83 22.14
C ARG A 45 4.61 -13.96 20.69
N LEU A 46 5.16 -12.88 20.14
CA LEU A 46 5.51 -12.78 18.73
C LEU A 46 6.92 -13.34 18.45
N MET A 47 7.85 -13.19 19.39
CA MET A 47 9.24 -13.59 19.20
C MET A 47 9.44 -15.10 18.91
N PRO A 48 8.77 -16.04 19.62
CA PRO A 48 8.91 -17.47 19.32
C PRO A 48 8.44 -17.83 17.92
N LEU A 49 7.33 -17.23 17.47
CA LEU A 49 6.81 -17.42 16.11
C LEU A 49 7.80 -16.90 15.07
N ARG A 50 8.38 -15.72 15.30
CA ARG A 50 9.36 -15.10 14.41
C ARG A 50 10.62 -15.93 14.25
N LEU A 51 11.12 -16.55 15.32
CA LEU A 51 12.31 -17.41 15.25
C LEU A 51 12.15 -18.58 14.26
N ASN A 52 10.93 -19.10 14.08
CA ASN A 52 10.66 -20.18 13.12
C ASN A 52 10.77 -19.72 11.66
N PHE A 53 10.48 -18.45 11.36
CA PHE A 53 10.42 -17.93 9.99
C PHE A 53 11.63 -17.08 9.60
N ILE A 54 12.33 -16.48 10.56
CA ILE A 54 13.42 -15.53 10.27
C ILE A 54 14.56 -16.16 9.46
N HIS A 55 14.78 -17.46 9.57
CA HIS A 55 15.78 -18.17 8.78
C HIS A 55 15.49 -18.12 7.27
N LEU A 56 14.22 -18.05 6.87
CA LEU A 56 13.82 -17.94 5.47
C LEU A 56 14.30 -16.63 4.83
N SER A 57 14.54 -15.58 5.63
CA SER A 57 15.08 -14.31 5.15
C SER A 57 16.44 -14.46 4.46
N LYS A 58 17.25 -15.47 4.85
CA LYS A 58 18.56 -15.71 4.24
C LYS A 58 18.48 -16.26 2.81
N SER A 59 17.35 -16.88 2.47
CA SER A 59 17.13 -17.48 1.16
C SER A 59 16.39 -16.55 0.20
N LEU A 60 15.92 -15.40 0.68
CA LEU A 60 15.14 -14.45 -0.09
C LEU A 60 16.01 -13.26 -0.54
N PRO A 61 15.77 -12.70 -1.73
CA PRO A 61 16.46 -11.49 -2.17
C PRO A 61 16.21 -10.30 -1.24
N ALA A 62 17.19 -9.42 -1.11
CA ALA A 62 17.08 -8.22 -0.25
C ALA A 62 15.85 -7.36 -0.60
N TRP A 63 15.56 -7.14 -1.89
CA TRP A 63 14.41 -6.36 -2.33
C TRP A 63 13.08 -6.96 -1.84
N PHE A 64 12.99 -8.27 -1.68
CA PHE A 64 11.77 -8.95 -1.21
C PHE A 64 11.50 -8.65 0.27
N ILE A 65 12.56 -8.49 1.05
CA ILE A 65 12.48 -8.31 2.49
C ILE A 65 12.36 -6.83 2.85
N TYR A 66 13.13 -5.97 2.19
CA TYR A 66 13.27 -4.57 2.56
C TYR A 66 12.34 -3.64 1.77
N SER A 67 12.16 -3.87 0.46
CA SER A 67 11.45 -2.93 -0.43
C SER A 67 10.02 -3.35 -0.77
N LEU A 68 9.78 -4.66 -0.92
CA LEU A 68 8.46 -5.19 -1.28
C LEU A 68 7.36 -4.84 -0.26
N PRO A 69 7.57 -4.91 1.08
CA PRO A 69 6.56 -4.49 2.05
C PRO A 69 6.12 -3.05 1.86
N ASN A 70 7.08 -2.14 1.61
CA ASN A 70 6.81 -0.72 1.36
C ASN A 70 5.95 -0.53 0.10
N GLY A 71 6.28 -1.25 -0.98
CA GLY A 71 5.48 -1.25 -2.22
C GLY A 71 4.06 -1.80 -2.02
N LEU A 72 3.90 -2.89 -1.26
CA LEU A 72 2.60 -3.47 -0.94
C LEU A 72 1.74 -2.52 -0.11
N TRP A 73 2.33 -1.81 0.85
CA TRP A 73 1.63 -0.79 1.63
C TRP A 73 1.25 0.44 0.79
N ALA A 74 2.14 0.90 -0.09
CA ALA A 74 1.82 1.97 -1.04
C ALA A 74 0.65 1.57 -1.96
N PHE A 75 0.64 0.32 -2.44
CA PHE A 75 -0.48 -0.23 -3.22
C PHE A 75 -1.78 -0.27 -2.41
N ALA A 76 -1.75 -0.81 -1.20
CA ALA A 76 -2.92 -0.87 -0.32
C ALA A 76 -3.47 0.54 -0.03
N TYR A 77 -2.59 1.49 0.29
CA TYR A 77 -2.99 2.87 0.56
C TYR A 77 -3.58 3.56 -0.67
N SER A 78 -2.99 3.35 -1.85
CA SER A 78 -3.53 3.86 -3.11
C SER A 78 -4.90 3.29 -3.44
N LEU A 79 -5.12 1.98 -3.24
CA LEU A 79 -6.44 1.38 -3.40
C LEU A 79 -7.47 1.98 -2.44
N PHE A 80 -7.08 2.18 -1.19
CA PHE A 80 -7.94 2.75 -0.17
C PHE A 80 -8.37 4.18 -0.51
N ILE A 81 -7.42 5.05 -0.86
CA ILE A 81 -7.69 6.44 -1.25
C ILE A 81 -8.54 6.50 -2.52
N THR A 82 -8.22 5.70 -3.54
CA THR A 82 -9.00 5.69 -4.79
C THR A 82 -10.43 5.18 -4.58
N CYS A 83 -10.65 4.25 -3.65
CA CYS A 83 -11.97 3.76 -3.27
C CYS A 83 -12.80 4.85 -2.56
N ILE A 84 -12.22 5.55 -1.57
CA ILE A 84 -12.91 6.63 -0.83
C ILE A 84 -13.29 7.77 -1.77
N TRP A 85 -12.34 8.20 -2.61
CA TRP A 85 -12.50 9.36 -3.50
C TRP A 85 -12.90 8.95 -4.93
N TRP A 86 -13.56 7.79 -5.08
CA TRP A 86 -13.98 7.29 -6.39
C TRP A 86 -14.91 8.25 -7.11
N TYR A 87 -15.96 8.71 -6.41
CA TYR A 87 -17.05 9.49 -6.99
C TYR A 87 -16.73 10.99 -7.09
N ASN A 88 -15.75 11.47 -6.32
CA ASN A 88 -15.43 12.89 -6.22
C ASN A 88 -14.30 13.26 -7.17
N LYS A 89 -14.55 14.24 -8.05
CA LYS A 89 -13.52 14.84 -8.93
C LYS A 89 -12.84 16.07 -8.32
N ASN A 90 -13.01 16.28 -7.02
CA ASN A 90 -12.50 17.47 -6.33
C ASN A 90 -10.97 17.41 -6.17
N TRP A 91 -10.34 18.59 -6.12
CA TRP A 91 -8.91 18.78 -5.85
C TRP A 91 -8.43 18.06 -4.58
N VAL A 92 -9.32 17.86 -3.60
CA VAL A 92 -9.07 17.07 -2.39
C VAL A 92 -8.59 15.64 -2.72
N LYS A 93 -9.13 15.01 -3.76
CA LYS A 93 -8.66 13.70 -4.23
C LYS A 93 -7.19 13.73 -4.65
N ILE A 94 -6.79 14.79 -5.36
CA ILE A 94 -5.41 14.96 -5.84
C ILE A 94 -4.48 15.12 -4.63
N ILE A 95 -4.88 15.88 -3.60
CA ILE A 95 -4.12 16.03 -2.36
C ILE A 95 -3.88 14.66 -1.70
N TRP A 96 -4.93 13.85 -1.54
CA TRP A 96 -4.81 12.52 -0.92
C TRP A 96 -4.06 11.50 -1.77
N ILE A 97 -4.11 11.59 -3.09
CA ILE A 97 -3.28 10.73 -3.95
C ILE A 97 -1.82 11.19 -3.90
N SER A 98 -1.57 12.49 -3.82
CA SER A 98 -0.22 13.08 -3.76
C SER A 98 0.47 12.87 -2.41
N SER A 99 -0.28 12.59 -1.34
CA SER A 99 0.33 12.20 -0.05
C SER A 99 1.13 10.90 -0.17
N ILE A 100 0.75 10.00 -1.08
CA ILE A 100 1.44 8.70 -1.26
C ILE A 100 2.87 8.88 -1.78
N PRO A 101 3.12 9.54 -2.93
CA PRO A 101 4.49 9.79 -3.38
C PRO A 101 5.24 10.73 -2.43
N LEU A 102 4.54 11.66 -1.75
CA LEU A 102 5.18 12.50 -0.73
C LEU A 102 5.69 11.67 0.46
N LEU A 103 4.94 10.66 0.92
CA LEU A 103 5.42 9.77 1.97
C LEU A 103 6.59 8.93 1.46
N ILE A 104 6.46 8.27 0.31
CA ILE A 104 7.54 7.43 -0.25
C ILE A 104 8.82 8.25 -0.42
N LEU A 105 8.77 9.36 -1.16
CA LEU A 105 9.95 10.19 -1.42
C LEU A 105 10.39 10.96 -0.18
N GLY A 106 9.47 11.42 0.65
CA GLY A 106 9.77 12.17 1.85
C GLY A 106 10.55 11.34 2.86
N PHE A 107 10.16 10.09 3.10
CA PHE A 107 10.91 9.18 3.96
C PHE A 107 12.33 8.95 3.41
N GLU A 108 12.48 8.71 2.11
CA GLU A 108 13.79 8.52 1.47
C GLU A 108 14.67 9.76 1.53
N VAL A 109 14.11 10.95 1.30
CA VAL A 109 14.85 12.23 1.42
C VAL A 109 15.27 12.48 2.88
N LEU A 110 14.42 12.16 3.84
CA LEU A 110 14.75 12.28 5.26
C LEU A 110 15.83 11.27 5.68
N GLN A 111 15.86 10.08 5.08
CA GLN A 111 16.95 9.11 5.28
C GLN A 111 18.25 9.56 4.60
N PHE A 112 18.16 10.13 3.40
CA PHE A 112 19.32 10.68 2.68
C PHE A 112 19.97 11.85 3.43
N THR A 113 19.17 12.67 4.10
CA THR A 113 19.65 13.77 4.95
C THR A 113 20.02 13.33 6.37
N GLU A 114 19.98 12.02 6.66
CA GLU A 114 20.25 11.43 7.97
C GLU A 114 19.35 11.97 9.11
N THR A 115 18.24 12.61 8.77
CA THR A 115 17.29 13.18 9.73
C THR A 115 16.54 12.08 10.48
N ILE A 116 16.26 10.96 9.81
CA ILE A 116 15.63 9.79 10.40
C ILE A 116 16.51 8.56 10.20
N PRO A 117 16.46 7.57 11.12
CA PRO A 117 17.17 6.32 10.96
C PRO A 117 16.67 5.57 9.73
N GLY A 118 17.60 5.13 8.89
CA GLY A 118 17.32 4.34 7.70
C GLY A 118 18.45 4.44 6.68
N THR A 119 18.21 3.96 5.47
CA THR A 119 19.18 4.05 4.38
C THR A 119 18.43 4.37 3.11
N PHE A 120 18.89 5.40 2.41
CA PHE A 120 18.34 5.76 1.11
C PHE A 120 18.46 4.60 0.12
N CYS A 121 17.33 4.18 -0.45
CA CYS A 121 17.22 2.96 -1.25
C CYS A 121 16.42 3.21 -2.54
N TRP A 122 17.09 3.09 -3.68
CA TRP A 122 16.43 3.22 -4.99
C TRP A 122 15.31 2.19 -5.21
N GLN A 123 15.47 0.99 -4.64
CA GLN A 123 14.48 -0.06 -4.71
C GLN A 123 13.18 0.35 -3.98
N ASP A 124 13.27 1.07 -2.86
CA ASP A 124 12.10 1.50 -2.09
C ASP A 124 11.29 2.53 -2.87
N ILE A 125 11.97 3.46 -3.56
CA ILE A 125 11.33 4.40 -4.50
C ILE A 125 10.66 3.62 -5.64
N PHE A 126 11.36 2.66 -6.25
CA PHE A 126 10.82 1.87 -7.36
C PHE A 126 9.58 1.07 -6.95
N PHE A 127 9.65 0.30 -5.86
CA PHE A 127 8.53 -0.51 -5.37
C PHE A 127 7.37 0.36 -4.87
N GLY A 128 7.65 1.49 -4.21
CA GLY A 128 6.64 2.46 -3.81
C GLY A 128 5.91 3.06 -5.01
N ALA A 129 6.65 3.51 -6.02
CA ALA A 129 6.07 4.06 -7.26
C ALA A 129 5.26 2.99 -8.03
N LEU A 130 5.77 1.77 -8.09
CA LEU A 130 5.06 0.64 -8.69
C LEU A 130 3.76 0.32 -7.93
N GLY A 131 3.80 0.31 -6.60
CA GLY A 131 2.61 0.13 -5.76
C GLY A 131 1.56 1.22 -5.98
N LEU A 132 1.98 2.48 -6.00
CA LEU A 132 1.12 3.63 -6.29
C LEU A 132 0.45 3.51 -7.66
N THR A 133 1.24 3.30 -8.71
CA THR A 133 0.74 3.22 -10.09
C THR A 133 -0.24 2.07 -10.27
N LEU A 134 0.09 0.88 -9.78
CA LEU A 134 -0.81 -0.28 -9.81
C LEU A 134 -2.08 -0.03 -9.01
N GLY A 135 -1.98 0.58 -7.83
CA GLY A 135 -3.12 0.88 -6.98
C GLY A 135 -4.07 1.87 -7.65
N ILE A 136 -3.53 2.89 -8.33
CA ILE A 136 -4.32 3.82 -9.13
C ILE A 136 -4.97 3.11 -10.32
N ILE A 137 -4.23 2.30 -11.08
CA ILE A 137 -4.77 1.59 -12.25
C ILE A 137 -5.91 0.65 -11.85
N VAL A 138 -5.72 -0.13 -10.78
CA VAL A 138 -6.77 -1.04 -10.27
C VAL A 138 -7.95 -0.24 -9.71
N GLY A 139 -7.66 0.88 -9.03
CA GLY A 139 -8.64 1.82 -8.51
C GLY A 139 -9.48 2.48 -9.61
N ILE A 140 -8.88 2.78 -10.76
CA ILE A 140 -9.52 3.39 -11.92
C ILE A 140 -10.18 2.33 -12.80
N LYS A 141 -11.50 2.16 -12.65
CA LYS A 141 -12.28 1.47 -13.69
C LYS A 141 -12.32 2.28 -14.99
N PRO A 142 -12.19 1.64 -16.17
CA PRO A 142 -12.62 2.25 -17.42
C PRO A 142 -14.11 2.57 -17.33
N LYS A 143 -14.50 3.78 -17.76
CA LYS A 143 -15.90 4.24 -17.82
C LYS A 143 -16.76 3.13 -18.43
N TYR A 144 -17.53 2.42 -17.63
CA TYR A 144 -18.61 1.60 -18.16
C TYR A 144 -19.68 2.59 -18.63
N LYS A 145 -19.59 2.88 -19.93
CA LYS A 145 -20.52 3.57 -20.82
C LYS A 145 -21.82 4.00 -20.13
N HIS A 146 -21.89 5.27 -19.76
CA HIS A 146 -23.12 5.99 -19.39
C HIS A 146 -24.06 6.18 -20.63
N ASN A 147 -24.20 5.14 -21.47
CA ASN A 147 -25.00 5.21 -22.71
C ASN A 147 -26.43 4.71 -22.55
N TYR A 148 -26.88 4.33 -21.35
CA TYR A 148 -28.28 3.91 -21.18
C TYR A 148 -29.24 5.08 -20.90
N GLU A 149 -28.77 6.19 -20.33
CA GLU A 149 -29.61 7.38 -20.12
C GLU A 149 -29.73 8.25 -21.38
N ASN A 150 -28.65 8.40 -22.15
CA ASN A 150 -28.70 9.22 -23.37
C ASN A 150 -29.41 8.53 -24.56
N LYS A 151 -29.73 7.23 -24.45
CA LYS A 151 -30.52 6.51 -25.45
C LYS A 151 -32.03 6.60 -25.19
N ARG A 152 -32.47 6.63 -23.92
CA ARG A 152 -33.89 6.83 -23.58
C ARG A 152 -34.39 8.25 -23.88
N ILE A 153 -33.52 9.26 -23.79
CA ILE A 153 -33.90 10.66 -24.09
C ILE A 153 -34.03 10.90 -25.60
N LYS A 154 -33.43 10.04 -26.44
CA LYS A 154 -33.49 10.15 -27.91
C LYS A 154 -34.53 9.27 -28.60
N GLU A 155 -35.20 8.38 -27.88
CA GLU A 155 -36.32 7.58 -28.39
C GLU A 155 -37.62 7.80 -27.58
N PRO A 156 -38.17 9.03 -27.45
CA PRO A 156 -39.48 9.18 -26.81
C PRO A 156 -40.63 8.76 -27.74
N TYR A 157 -40.47 8.85 -29.07
CA TYR A 157 -41.52 8.54 -30.05
C TYR A 157 -40.90 8.15 -31.40
N SER A 158 -40.88 6.85 -31.72
CA SER A 158 -40.77 6.34 -33.09
C SER A 158 -41.75 5.19 -33.25
#